data_AF-A0A1C6SYD2-F1
#
_entry.id   AF-A0A1C6SYD2-F1
#
_cell.length_a   1.000
_cell.length_b   1.000
_cell.length_c   1.000
_cell.angle_alpha   90.00
_cell.angle_beta   90.00
_cell.angle_gamma   90.00
#
_symmetry.space_group_name_H-M   'P 1'
#
loop_
_entity.id
_entity.type
_entity.pdbx_description
1 polymer ?
#
loop_
_entity_poly.entity_id
_entity_poly.type
_entity_poly.pdbx_seq_one_letter_code
_entity_poly.pdbx_strand_id
1 'polypeptide(L)' 'MTTPMGENALHELKAEVEAELAMAESSHPEEAAGVPVAEWLFDPADAQREEVGLRSLLGAVESLEADLRPGHGFADPSV' A
#
# COMPACT_ATOMS: atom_id res chain seq x y z
N MET A 1 -25.02 10.50 -0.59
CA MET A 1 -25.02 9.34 0.34
C MET A 1 -23.66 8.71 0.22
N THR A 2 -22.66 9.24 0.94
CA THR A 2 -21.35 8.57 1.07
C THR A 2 -21.60 7.31 1.89
N THR A 3 -21.37 6.15 1.27
CA THR A 3 -21.72 4.88 1.87
C THR A 3 -20.63 4.51 2.88
N PRO A 4 -20.94 4.32 4.17
CA PRO A 4 -19.94 3.91 5.18
C PRO A 4 -19.28 2.57 4.84
N MET A 5 -19.89 1.77 3.95
CA MET A 5 -19.31 0.54 3.41
C MET A 5 -18.03 0.78 2.60
N GLY A 6 -17.92 1.90 1.89
CA GLY A 6 -16.74 2.22 1.09
C GLY A 6 -15.53 2.57 1.93
N GLU A 7 -15.73 3.27 3.05
CA GLU A 7 -14.67 3.61 4.01
C GLU A 7 -14.14 2.38 4.74
N ASN A 8 -15.03 1.48 5.18
CA ASN A 8 -14.62 0.22 5.81
C ASN A 8 -13.85 -0.69 4.84
N ALA A 9 -14.28 -0.78 3.57
CA ALA A 9 -13.59 -1.57 2.56
C ALA A 9 -12.19 -1.03 2.25
N LEU A 10 -11.99 0.29 2.29
CA LEU A 10 -10.66 0.89 2.11
C LEU A 10 -9.76 0.64 3.31
N HIS A 11 -10.31 0.68 4.52
CA HIS A 11 -9.55 0.36 5.72
C HIS A 11 -9.08 -1.11 5.74
N GLU A 12 -9.96 -2.04 5.34
CA GLU A 12 -9.62 -3.45 5.18
C GLU A 12 -8.54 -3.65 4.09
N LEU A 13 -8.71 -3.00 2.94
CA LEU A 13 -7.73 -3.05 1.85
C LEU A 13 -6.37 -2.49 2.29
N LYS A 14 -6.34 -1.38 3.04
CA LYS A 14 -5.12 -0.81 3.60
C LYS A 14 -4.39 -1.82 4.48
N ALA A 15 -5.10 -2.47 5.40
CA ALA A 15 -4.52 -3.46 6.30
C ALA A 15 -3.91 -4.66 5.54
N GLU A 16 -4.59 -5.14 4.49
CA GLU A 16 -4.07 -6.22 3.63
C GLU A 16 -2.80 -5.79 2.89
N VAL A 17 -2.82 -4.61 2.25
CA VAL A 17 -1.67 -4.08 1.51
C VAL A 17 -0.46 -3.86 2.43
N GLU A 18 -0.68 -3.39 3.66
CA GLU A 18 0.39 -3.25 4.66
C GLU A 18 0.97 -4.62 5.07
N ALA A 19 0.13 -5.65 5.21
CA ALA A 19 0.57 -7.00 5.53
C ALA A 19 1.39 -7.63 4.38
N GLU A 20 0.91 -7.50 3.13
CA GLU A 20 1.63 -7.96 1.95
C GLU A 20 2.96 -7.20 1.77
N LEU A 21 2.97 -5.89 1.98
CA LEU A 21 4.19 -5.08 1.87
C LEU A 21 5.23 -5.51 2.90
N ALA A 22 4.82 -5.78 4.15
CA ALA A 22 5.73 -6.29 5.17
C ALA A 22 6.33 -7.65 4.80
N MET A 23 5.55 -8.53 4.17
CA MET A 23 6.06 -9.82 3.67
C MET A 23 7.08 -9.60 2.54
N ALA A 24 6.76 -8.75 1.56
CA ALA A 24 7.65 -8.43 0.44
C ALA A 24 8.97 -7.81 0.94
N GLU A 25 8.92 -6.85 1.86
CA GLU A 25 10.11 -6.24 2.46
C GLU A 25 10.94 -7.25 3.26
N SER A 26 10.29 -8.15 4.03
CA SER A 26 11.00 -9.21 4.77
C SER A 26 11.62 -10.28 3.88
N SER A 27 11.25 -10.32 2.59
CA SER A 27 11.78 -11.30 1.63
C SER A 27 13.19 -10.96 1.17
N HIS A 28 13.68 -9.73 1.41
CA HIS A 28 15.02 -9.25 1.03
C HIS A 28 15.39 -9.64 -0.42
N PRO A 29 14.62 -9.20 -1.43
CA PRO A 29 14.86 -9.56 -2.83
C PRO A 29 16.29 -9.24 -3.30
N GLU A 30 16.94 -8.21 -2.75
CA GLU A 30 18.33 -7.86 -2.99
C GLU A 30 19.32 -8.96 -2.59
N GLU A 31 19.04 -9.71 -1.52
CA GLU A 31 19.86 -10.84 -1.09
C GLU A 31 19.66 -12.04 -2.03
N ALA A 32 18.41 -12.29 -2.43
CA ALA A 32 18.07 -13.32 -3.39
C ALA A 32 18.70 -13.06 -4.78
N ALA A 33 18.81 -11.80 -5.19
CA ALA A 33 19.50 -11.41 -6.44
C ALA A 33 21.02 -11.71 -6.42
N GLY A 34 21.62 -11.84 -5.23
CA GLY A 34 23.04 -12.12 -5.05
C GLY A 34 23.43 -13.60 -5.17
N VAL A 35 22.45 -14.52 -5.11
CA VAL A 35 22.69 -15.96 -5.23
C VAL A 35 22.42 -16.47 -6.66
N PRO A 36 22.95 -17.64 -7.06
CA PRO A 36 22.68 -18.21 -8.37
C PRO A 36 21.18 -18.44 -8.61
N VAL A 37 20.73 -18.24 -9.86
CA VAL A 37 19.31 -18.40 -10.24
C VAL A 37 18.73 -19.76 -9.87
N ALA A 38 19.54 -20.82 -9.88
CA ALA A 38 19.12 -22.17 -9.50
C ALA A 38 18.78 -22.31 -7.99
N GLU A 39 19.21 -21.36 -7.16
CA GLU A 39 18.99 -21.31 -5.72
C GLU A 39 17.89 -20.32 -5.33
N TRP A 40 17.27 -19.65 -6.30
CA TRP A 40 16.19 -18.70 -6.07
C TRP A 40 14.93 -19.42 -5.58
N LEU A 41 14.41 -19.00 -4.42
CA LEU A 41 13.11 -19.41 -3.93
C LEU A 41 11.97 -18.66 -4.62
N PHE A 42 12.24 -17.44 -5.10
CA PHE A 42 11.35 -16.56 -5.84
C PHE A 42 12.18 -15.69 -6.79
N ASP A 43 11.56 -15.08 -7.81
CA ASP A 43 12.24 -14.15 -8.71
C ASP A 43 12.43 -12.79 -8.00
N PRO A 44 13.68 -12.34 -7.75
CA PRO A 44 13.97 -11.06 -7.12
C PRO A 44 13.35 -9.87 -7.85
N ALA A 45 13.27 -9.94 -9.19
CA ALA A 45 12.69 -8.88 -10.01
C ALA A 45 11.17 -8.86 -9.93
N ASP A 46 10.53 -9.99 -9.62
CA ASP A 46 9.09 -10.04 -9.40
C ASP A 46 8.74 -9.52 -8.01
N ALA A 47 9.46 -9.96 -6.98
CA ALA A 47 9.31 -9.45 -5.60
C ALA A 47 9.51 -7.92 -5.51
N GLN A 48 10.53 -7.38 -6.19
CA GLN A 48 10.72 -5.92 -6.25
C GLN A 48 9.57 -5.20 -6.98
N ARG A 49 9.01 -5.81 -8.02
CA ARG A 49 7.87 -5.23 -8.75
C ARG A 49 6.60 -5.22 -7.89
N GLU A 50 6.36 -6.30 -7.15
CA GLU A 50 5.27 -6.40 -6.20
C GLU A 50 5.39 -5.34 -5.10
N GLU A 51 6.57 -5.19 -4.47
CA GLU A 51 6.82 -4.18 -3.45
C GLU A 51 6.55 -2.74 -3.94
N VAL A 52 7.00 -2.42 -5.16
CA VAL A 52 6.71 -1.12 -5.81
C VAL A 52 5.20 -0.95 -6.06
N GLY A 53 4.53 -2.01 -6.52
CA GLY A 53 3.09 -2.03 -6.75
C GLY A 53 2.29 -1.78 -5.47
N LEU A 54 2.65 -2.48 -4.39
CA LEU A 54 2.02 -2.37 -3.07
C LEU A 54 2.19 -0.96 -2.48
N ARG A 55 3.37 -0.35 -2.58
CA ARG A 55 3.57 1.05 -2.17
C ARG A 55 2.73 2.03 -2.97
N SER A 56 2.63 1.82 -4.29
CA SER A 56 1.77 2.65 -5.13
C SER A 56 0.29 2.49 -4.77
N LEU A 57 -0.14 1.26 -4.47
CA LEU A 57 -1.52 0.97 -4.07
C LEU A 57 -1.84 1.58 -2.71
N LEU A 58 -0.93 1.45 -1.73
CA LEU A 58 -1.08 2.06 -0.41
C LEU A 58 -1.28 3.58 -0.52
N GLY A 59 -0.44 4.26 -1.31
CA GLY A 59 -0.61 5.70 -1.56
C GLY A 59 -1.94 6.06 -2.23
N ALA A 60 -2.44 5.23 -3.14
CA ALA A 60 -3.75 5.45 -3.76
C ALA A 60 -4.90 5.26 -2.76
N VAL A 61 -4.83 4.24 -1.89
CA VAL A 61 -5.81 4.01 -0.82
C VAL A 61 -5.82 5.17 0.17
N GLU A 62 -4.65 5.63 0.61
CA GLU A 62 -4.52 6.78 1.52
C GLU A 62 -5.07 8.07 0.90
N SER A 63 -4.82 8.31 -0.39
CA SER A 63 -5.40 9.45 -1.11
C SER A 63 -6.92 9.37 -1.14
N LEU A 64 -7.49 8.20 -1.39
CA LEU A 64 -8.95 8.01 -1.43
C LEU A 64 -9.59 8.12 -0.04
N GLU A 65 -8.94 7.58 1.01
CA GLU A 65 -9.37 7.77 2.39
C GLU A 65 -9.37 9.27 2.78
N ALA A 66 -8.38 10.04 2.32
CA ALA A 66 -8.31 11.48 2.55
C ALA A 66 -9.44 12.24 1.85
N ASP A 67 -9.79 11.87 0.61
CA ASP A 67 -10.90 12.46 -0.15
C ASP A 67 -12.28 12.14 0.45
N LEU A 68 -12.43 10.98 1.08
CA LEU A 68 -13.68 10.56 1.72
C LEU A 68 -13.93 11.21 3.08
N ARG A 69 -12.88 11.64 3.78
CA ARG A 69 -13.01 12.35 5.07
C ARG A 69 -13.53 13.77 4.85
N PRO A 70 -14.79 14.09 5.20
CA PRO A 70 -15.30 15.44 5.06
C PRO A 70 -14.80 16.26 6.26
N GLY A 71 -13.84 17.17 6.05
CA GLY A 71 -13.64 18.32 6.94
C GLY A 71 -12.26 18.55 7.57
N HIS A 72 -11.21 18.77 6.77
CA HIS A 72 -10.09 19.59 7.25
C HIS A 72 -9.61 20.60 6.21
N GLY A 73 -10.14 21.83 6.32
CA GLY A 73 -9.82 23.02 5.50
C GLY A 73 -11.07 23.50 4.77
N PHE A 74 -11.78 24.57 5.15
CA PHE A 74 -11.34 25.82 5.76
C PHE A 74 -12.34 26.23 6.84
N ALA A 75 -11.87 26.39 8.08
CA ALA A 75 -12.57 27.25 9.03
C ALA A 75 -12.47 28.68 8.50
N ASP A 76 -13.60 29.22 8.07
CA ASP A 76 -13.78 30.63 7.70
C ASP A 76 -13.38 31.52 8.89
N PRO A 77 -12.34 32.37 8.78
CA PRO A 77 -12.07 33.38 9.79
C PRO A 77 -13.05 34.54 9.56
N SER A 78 -14.21 34.42 10.20
CA SER A 78 -15.13 35.49 10.64
C SER A 78 -14.79 36.91 10.15
N VAL A 79 -15.65 37.46 9.29
CA VAL A 79 -15.81 38.91 9.06
C VAL A 79 -16.86 39.47 10.01
#